data_AF-R6FHN5-F1
#
_entry.id   AF-R6FHN5-F1
#
_cell.length_a   1.000
_cell.length_b   1.000
_cell.length_c   1.000
_cell.angle_alpha   90.00
_cell.angle_beta   90.00
_cell.angle_gamma   90.00
#
_symmetry.space_group_name_H-M   'P 1'
#
loop_
_entity.id
_entity.type
_entity.pdbx_description
1 polymer ?
#
loop_
_entity_poly.entity_id
_entity_poly.type
_entity_poly.pdbx_seq_one_letter_code
_entity_poly.pdbx_strand_id
1 'polypeptide(L)'
;MPILYQSGYLTIKGYDREFQVYYLGFPNKEVEEGFTKFLLPRYAHLETGNPSFEIMSFVKDVRQGDADAFLRRLQSFFADSPYELARDLELHYQNVLFIVFKLLGFYTQAEYHTSNGRIDMVVKTDKYVYVMEFKLDGSAEEALQQINDKQYALPFASDPRKLFKVGVNFSKETRGIEGWLIED
;
A
#
# COMPACT_ATOMS: atom_id res chain seq x y z
N MET A 1 9.88 9.74 9.60
CA MET A 1 9.40 10.56 8.46
C MET A 1 9.72 9.82 7.17
N PRO A 2 8.78 9.68 6.22
CA PRO A 2 8.99 8.90 4.99
C PRO A 2 10.16 9.44 4.17
N ILE A 3 11.03 8.56 3.68
CA ILE A 3 12.23 8.89 2.87
C ILE A 3 11.88 9.79 1.68
N LEU A 4 10.72 9.56 1.05
CA LEU A 4 10.24 10.35 -0.10
C LEU A 4 9.97 11.81 0.22
N TYR A 5 9.60 12.13 1.47
CA TYR A 5 9.43 13.53 1.89
C TYR A 5 10.78 14.20 2.14
N GLN A 6 11.72 13.50 2.80
CA GLN A 6 13.05 14.05 3.07
C GLN A 6 13.91 14.22 1.81
N SER A 7 13.69 13.38 0.81
CA SER A 7 14.40 13.44 -0.49
C SER A 7 13.74 14.38 -1.50
N GLY A 8 12.61 15.02 -1.16
CA GLY A 8 11.95 16.02 -2.00
C GLY A 8 11.03 15.45 -3.09
N TYR A 9 10.84 14.13 -3.15
CA TYR A 9 9.89 13.51 -4.08
C TYR A 9 8.44 13.80 -3.71
N LEU A 10 8.15 13.90 -2.41
CA LEU A 10 6.84 14.33 -1.92
C LEU A 10 6.98 15.63 -1.15
N THR A 11 6.02 16.53 -1.32
CA THR A 11 5.90 17.78 -0.57
C THR A 11 4.50 17.91 0.02
N ILE A 12 4.34 18.83 0.98
CA ILE A 12 3.03 19.17 1.53
C ILE A 12 2.19 19.85 0.45
N LYS A 13 1.04 19.25 0.14
CA LYS A 13 0.01 19.80 -0.74
C LYS A 13 -1.16 20.42 0.00
N GLY A 14 -1.31 20.05 1.26
CA GLY A 14 -2.34 20.60 2.12
C GLY A 14 -2.09 20.23 3.58
N TYR A 15 -2.74 20.98 4.46
CA TYR A 15 -2.74 20.70 5.88
C TYR A 15 -4.16 20.81 6.38
N ASP A 16 -4.66 19.71 6.95
CA ASP A 16 -5.90 19.70 7.69
C ASP A 16 -5.61 20.16 9.13
N ARG A 17 -6.10 21.34 9.48
CA ARG A 17 -5.91 21.93 10.82
C ARG A 17 -6.76 21.26 11.89
N GLU A 18 -7.91 20.72 11.50
CA GLU A 18 -8.85 20.08 12.42
C GLU A 18 -8.30 18.74 12.89
N PHE A 19 -7.77 17.95 11.95
CA PHE A 19 -7.19 16.64 12.26
C PHE A 19 -5.67 16.66 12.46
N GLN A 20 -5.04 17.82 12.30
CA GLN A 20 -3.59 18.00 12.33
C GLN A 20 -2.83 17.09 11.35
N VAL A 21 -3.40 16.83 10.17
CA VAL A 21 -2.83 15.91 9.17
C VAL A 21 -2.26 16.67 7.98
N TYR A 22 -1.07 16.28 7.52
CA TYR A 22 -0.48 16.78 6.28
C TYR A 22 -0.80 15.88 5.10
N TYR A 23 -1.29 16.48 4.01
CA TYR A 23 -1.42 15.81 2.72
C TYR A 23 -0.13 15.96 1.94
N LEU A 24 0.43 14.85 1.50
CA LEU A 24 1.65 14.81 0.69
C LEU A 24 1.33 14.46 -0.77
N GLY A 25 2.06 15.04 -1.71
CA GLY A 25 1.99 14.71 -3.14
C GLY A 25 3.21 15.22 -3.89
N PHE A 26 3.35 14.86 -5.17
CA PHE A 26 4.49 15.29 -5.99
C PHE A 26 4.53 16.81 -6.14
N PRO A 27 5.69 17.46 -5.92
CA PRO A 27 5.78 18.91 -5.98
C PRO A 27 5.38 19.46 -7.36
N ASN A 28 5.74 18.75 -8.43
CA ASN A 28 5.43 19.08 -9.80
C ASN A 28 5.46 17.83 -10.68
N LYS A 29 5.05 18.00 -11.95
CA LYS A 29 4.96 16.93 -12.95
C LYS A 29 6.33 16.34 -13.31
N GLU A 30 7.40 17.14 -13.27
CA GLU A 30 8.77 16.67 -13.59
C GLU A 30 9.32 15.73 -12.52
N VAL A 31 9.05 16.01 -11.24
CA VAL A 31 9.41 15.12 -10.13
C VAL A 31 8.54 13.87 -10.13
N GLU A 32 7.25 13.99 -10.46
CA GLU A 32 6.37 12.84 -10.68
C GLU A 32 6.85 11.95 -11.83
N GLU A 33 7.18 12.55 -12.99
CA GLU A 33 7.69 11.84 -14.16
C GLU A 33 9.08 11.24 -13.90
N GLY A 34 9.98 11.99 -13.27
CA GLY A 34 11.32 11.52 -12.89
C GLY A 34 11.26 10.38 -11.88
N PHE A 35 10.38 10.51 -10.88
CA PHE A 35 10.10 9.41 -9.96
C PHE A 35 9.58 8.20 -10.72
N THR A 36 8.52 8.35 -11.52
CA THR A 36 7.86 7.25 -12.24
C THR A 36 8.77 6.59 -13.27
N LYS A 37 9.69 7.34 -13.88
CA LYS A 37 10.59 6.85 -14.93
C LYS A 37 11.89 6.25 -14.42
N PHE A 38 12.42 6.73 -13.29
CA PHE A 38 13.77 6.38 -12.84
C PHE A 38 13.84 5.76 -11.45
N LEU A 39 12.95 6.16 -10.54
CA LEU A 39 12.90 5.58 -9.20
C LEU A 39 11.92 4.44 -9.11
N LEU A 40 10.70 4.61 -9.63
CA LEU A 40 9.68 3.59 -9.57
C LEU A 40 10.17 2.29 -10.19
N PRO A 41 10.76 2.23 -11.40
CA PRO A 41 11.27 0.98 -11.95
C PRO A 41 12.41 0.39 -11.12
N ARG A 42 13.06 1.17 -10.26
CA ARG A 42 14.12 0.71 -9.35
C ARG A 42 13.58 0.22 -8.00
N TYR A 43 12.51 0.82 -7.50
CA TYR A 43 11.76 0.35 -6.34
C TYR A 43 10.90 -0.87 -6.66
N ALA A 44 10.53 -1.00 -7.94
CA ALA A 44 9.61 -2.00 -8.47
C ALA A 44 10.30 -3.07 -9.33
N HIS A 45 11.58 -2.90 -9.64
CA HIS A 45 12.33 -3.68 -10.64
C HIS A 45 11.56 -3.97 -11.95
N LEU A 46 10.76 -3.01 -12.42
CA LEU A 46 10.06 -3.13 -13.71
C LEU A 46 11.10 -3.18 -14.83
N GLU A 47 11.12 -4.25 -15.62
CA GLU A 47 11.85 -4.25 -16.90
C GLU A 47 11.31 -3.12 -17.81
N THR A 48 12.06 -2.79 -18.86
CA THR A 48 11.81 -1.71 -19.83
C THR A 48 10.55 -1.91 -20.72
N GLY A 49 9.47 -2.47 -20.17
CA GLY A 49 8.10 -2.38 -20.70
C GLY A 49 7.46 -1.03 -20.38
N ASN A 50 6.24 -0.76 -20.87
CA ASN A 50 5.55 0.52 -20.64
C ASN A 50 4.97 0.58 -19.20
N PRO A 51 5.67 1.19 -18.23
CA PRO A 51 5.31 1.12 -16.80
C PRO A 51 3.97 1.82 -16.54
N SER A 52 3.60 2.76 -17.42
CA SER A 52 2.35 3.52 -17.37
C SER A 52 1.12 2.64 -17.50
N PHE A 53 1.19 1.53 -18.25
CA PHE A 53 0.06 0.64 -18.50
C PHE A 53 -0.21 -0.31 -17.32
N GLU A 54 0.86 -0.82 -16.70
CA GLU A 54 0.79 -1.63 -15.47
C GLU A 54 0.21 -0.79 -14.32
N ILE A 55 0.70 0.45 -14.14
CA ILE A 55 0.20 1.38 -13.13
C ILE A 55 -1.29 1.68 -13.34
N MET A 56 -1.73 1.92 -14.58
CA MET A 56 -3.14 2.18 -14.88
C MET A 56 -4.04 0.99 -14.50
N SER A 57 -3.54 -0.23 -14.65
CA SER A 57 -4.25 -1.45 -14.26
C SER A 57 -4.40 -1.54 -12.74
N PHE A 58 -3.35 -1.26 -11.97
CA PHE A 58 -3.43 -1.13 -10.50
C PHE A 58 -4.40 -0.02 -10.06
N VAL A 59 -4.41 1.14 -10.73
CA VAL A 59 -5.35 2.23 -10.42
C VAL A 59 -6.79 1.73 -10.62
N LYS A 60 -7.04 1.04 -11.73
CA LYS A 60 -8.36 0.55 -12.09
C LYS A 60 -8.88 -0.47 -11.08
N ASP A 61 -8.06 -1.46 -10.71
CA ASP A 61 -8.46 -2.51 -9.77
C ASP A 61 -8.91 -1.90 -8.42
N VAL A 62 -8.09 -1.00 -7.85
CA VAL A 62 -8.41 -0.35 -6.56
C VAL A 62 -9.61 0.60 -6.66
N ARG A 63 -9.77 1.35 -7.76
CA ARG A 63 -10.94 2.22 -7.97
C ARG A 63 -12.23 1.43 -8.19
N GLN A 64 -12.15 0.20 -8.68
CA GLN A 64 -13.30 -0.66 -8.93
C GLN A 64 -13.69 -1.52 -7.72
N GLY A 65 -12.92 -1.47 -6.63
CA GLY A 65 -13.17 -2.31 -5.47
C GLY A 65 -12.58 -3.72 -5.60
N ASP A 66 -11.81 -3.99 -6.65
CA ASP A 66 -11.27 -5.31 -6.96
C ASP A 66 -9.91 -5.51 -6.26
N ALA A 67 -9.96 -5.63 -4.94
CA ALA A 67 -8.78 -5.86 -4.11
C ALA A 67 -8.05 -7.16 -4.48
N ASP A 68 -8.78 -8.16 -4.96
CA ASP A 68 -8.25 -9.44 -5.34
C ASP A 68 -7.46 -9.34 -6.66
N ALA A 69 -7.98 -8.67 -7.70
CA ALA A 69 -7.19 -8.38 -8.90
C ALA A 69 -5.94 -7.55 -8.59
N PHE A 70 -6.05 -6.57 -7.69
CA PHE A 70 -4.92 -5.78 -7.23
C PHE A 70 -3.83 -6.65 -6.58
N LEU A 71 -4.21 -7.53 -5.63
CA LEU A 71 -3.27 -8.42 -4.94
C LEU A 71 -2.65 -9.46 -5.88
N ARG A 72 -3.41 -9.99 -6.86
CA ARG A 72 -2.85 -10.86 -7.90
C ARG A 72 -1.77 -10.16 -8.72
N ARG A 73 -2.01 -8.92 -9.17
CA ARG A 73 -0.97 -8.15 -9.89
C ARG A 73 0.23 -7.89 -9.01
N LEU A 74 0.00 -7.56 -7.74
CA LEU A 74 1.07 -7.30 -6.79
C LEU A 74 1.90 -8.58 -6.50
N GLN A 75 1.25 -9.74 -6.45
CA GLN A 75 1.92 -11.03 -6.35
C GLN A 75 2.82 -11.28 -7.57
N SER A 76 2.30 -11.09 -8.80
CA SER A 76 3.11 -11.22 -10.02
C SER A 76 4.27 -10.22 -10.04
N PHE A 77 4.03 -9.00 -9.57
CA PHE A 77 5.04 -7.95 -9.46
C PHE A 77 6.19 -8.32 -8.52
N PHE A 78 5.90 -8.91 -7.35
CA PHE A 78 6.96 -9.34 -6.43
C PHE A 78 7.73 -10.56 -6.94
N ALA A 79 7.06 -11.50 -7.62
CA ALA A 79 7.69 -12.70 -8.16
C ALA A 79 8.76 -12.39 -9.24
N ASP A 80 8.61 -11.27 -9.95
CA ASP A 80 9.55 -10.82 -11.00
C ASP A 80 10.71 -9.96 -10.46
N SER A 81 10.77 -9.75 -9.13
CA SER A 81 11.72 -8.83 -8.49
C SER A 81 12.90 -9.58 -7.83
N PRO A 82 14.13 -9.50 -8.37
CA PRO A 82 15.29 -10.13 -7.75
C PRO A 82 15.75 -9.34 -6.52
N TYR A 83 15.41 -9.81 -5.31
CA TYR A 83 15.78 -9.11 -4.07
C TYR A 83 16.94 -9.81 -3.32
N GLU A 84 18.09 -9.14 -3.23
CA GLU A 84 19.25 -9.58 -2.42
C GLU A 84 19.59 -8.65 -1.23
N LEU A 85 18.84 -7.56 -0.97
CA LEU A 85 19.37 -6.47 -0.12
C LEU A 85 18.48 -5.98 1.04
N ALA A 86 17.33 -6.61 1.35
CA ALA A 86 16.44 -6.15 2.43
C ALA A 86 16.85 -6.83 3.73
N ARG A 87 17.29 -6.04 4.71
CA ARG A 87 17.50 -6.54 6.07
C ARG A 87 16.18 -6.88 6.78
N ASP A 88 15.10 -6.20 6.41
CA ASP A 88 13.75 -6.41 6.93
C ASP A 88 12.77 -6.50 5.75
N LEU A 89 12.42 -7.73 5.38
CA LEU A 89 11.57 -8.04 4.22
C LEU A 89 10.12 -7.58 4.44
N GLU A 90 9.61 -7.65 5.66
CA GLU A 90 8.23 -7.25 5.97
C GLU A 90 8.08 -5.73 5.79
N LEU A 91 9.00 -4.97 6.40
CA LEU A 91 9.06 -3.53 6.23
C LEU A 91 9.32 -3.13 4.76
N HIS A 92 10.08 -3.93 4.02
CA HIS A 92 10.28 -3.72 2.59
C HIS A 92 8.96 -3.82 1.82
N TYR A 93 8.20 -4.91 1.98
CA TYR A 93 6.92 -5.09 1.30
C TYR A 93 5.90 -4.02 1.66
N GLN A 94 5.82 -3.66 2.95
CA GLN A 94 4.99 -2.55 3.42
C GLN A 94 5.36 -1.22 2.72
N ASN A 95 6.65 -0.92 2.59
CA ASN A 95 7.11 0.28 1.90
C ASN A 95 6.78 0.28 0.42
N VAL A 96 6.97 -0.85 -0.27
CA VAL A 96 6.61 -0.98 -1.70
C VAL A 96 5.11 -0.73 -1.89
N LEU A 97 4.27 -1.38 -1.07
CA LEU A 97 2.83 -1.18 -1.09
C LEU A 97 2.42 0.27 -0.82
N PHE A 98 3.03 0.89 0.19
CA PHE A 98 2.77 2.28 0.52
C PHE A 98 3.08 3.20 -0.66
N ILE A 99 4.23 2.98 -1.31
CA ILE A 99 4.65 3.73 -2.50
C ILE A 99 3.67 3.50 -3.64
N VAL A 100 3.31 2.25 -3.95
CA VAL A 100 2.33 1.91 -4.99
C VAL A 100 1.03 2.67 -4.74
N PHE A 101 0.39 2.54 -3.58
CA PHE A 101 -0.89 3.22 -3.35
C PHE A 101 -0.79 4.74 -3.39
N LYS A 102 0.32 5.34 -2.92
CA LYS A 102 0.55 6.78 -3.04
C LYS A 102 0.66 7.23 -4.49
N LEU A 103 1.32 6.45 -5.35
CA LEU A 103 1.45 6.74 -6.78
C LEU A 103 0.11 6.68 -7.51
N LEU A 104 -0.75 5.76 -7.10
CA LEU A 104 -2.10 5.63 -7.66
C LEU A 104 -3.02 6.78 -7.20
N GLY A 105 -2.51 7.71 -6.39
CA GLY A 105 -3.22 8.89 -5.90
C GLY A 105 -4.22 8.59 -4.79
N PHE A 106 -4.12 7.42 -4.15
CA PHE A 106 -5.01 7.06 -3.05
C PHE A 106 -4.54 7.67 -1.73
N TYR A 107 -5.50 7.93 -0.85
CA TYR A 107 -5.18 8.35 0.49
C TYR A 107 -4.69 7.15 1.29
N THR A 108 -3.36 7.04 1.42
CA THR A 108 -2.70 5.93 2.14
C THR A 108 -2.04 6.39 3.43
N GLN A 109 -2.25 5.65 4.51
CA GLN A 109 -1.55 5.79 5.78
C GLN A 109 -0.90 4.45 6.14
N ALA A 110 0.43 4.43 6.26
CA ALA A 110 1.15 3.30 6.84
C ALA A 110 1.26 3.49 8.36
N GLU A 111 1.34 2.40 9.11
CA GLU A 111 1.47 2.42 10.56
C GLU A 111 0.37 3.27 11.23
N TYR A 112 -0.89 3.03 10.88
CA TYR A 112 -2.02 3.80 11.40
C TYR A 112 -2.29 3.40 12.85
N HIS A 113 -2.11 4.35 13.77
CA HIS A 113 -2.25 4.10 15.19
C HIS A 113 -3.73 4.18 15.62
N THR A 114 -4.16 3.18 16.39
CA THR A 114 -5.47 3.11 17.04
C THR A 114 -5.30 2.99 18.54
N SER A 115 -6.39 3.10 19.30
CA SER A 115 -6.35 2.85 20.75
C SER A 115 -5.95 1.41 21.12
N ASN A 116 -6.13 0.45 20.20
CA ASN A 116 -5.98 -0.98 20.46
C ASN A 116 -4.77 -1.61 19.76
N GLY A 117 -3.97 -0.81 19.06
CA GLY A 117 -2.81 -1.29 18.31
C GLY A 117 -2.50 -0.41 17.10
N ARG A 118 -1.77 -0.98 16.16
CA ARG A 118 -1.32 -0.32 14.94
C ARG A 118 -1.75 -1.18 13.76
N ILE A 119 -2.42 -0.56 12.81
CA ILE A 119 -2.77 -1.14 11.52
C ILE A 119 -1.57 -0.90 10.61
N ASP A 120 -1.11 -1.93 9.89
CA ASP A 120 0.03 -1.76 9.00
C ASP A 120 -0.27 -0.77 7.88
N MET A 121 -1.45 -0.87 7.25
CA MET A 121 -1.83 0.05 6.18
C MET A 121 -3.33 0.30 6.07
N VAL A 122 -3.69 1.57 5.87
CA VAL A 122 -5.04 2.00 5.53
C VAL A 122 -5.01 2.71 4.19
N VAL A 123 -5.85 2.30 3.24
CA VAL A 123 -6.01 2.93 1.93
C VAL A 123 -7.46 3.39 1.79
N LYS A 124 -7.67 4.64 1.36
CA LYS A 124 -9.00 5.19 1.13
C LYS A 124 -9.15 5.71 -0.29
N THR A 125 -10.27 5.37 -0.92
CA THR A 125 -10.72 5.91 -2.20
C THR A 125 -11.95 6.79 -2.00
N ASP A 126 -12.59 7.21 -3.09
CA ASP A 126 -13.90 7.86 -3.06
C ASP A 126 -15.03 6.91 -2.61
N LYS A 127 -14.84 5.59 -2.74
CA LYS A 127 -15.88 4.57 -2.50
C LYS A 127 -15.53 3.52 -1.45
N TYR A 128 -14.24 3.33 -1.17
CA TYR A 128 -13.74 2.19 -0.40
C TYR A 128 -12.75 2.60 0.68
N VAL A 129 -12.73 1.85 1.77
CA VAL A 129 -11.67 1.87 2.80
C VAL A 129 -11.09 0.47 2.89
N TYR A 130 -9.78 0.34 2.73
CA TYR A 130 -9.06 -0.92 2.90
C TYR A 130 -8.26 -0.84 4.20
N VAL A 131 -8.50 -1.76 5.11
CA VAL A 131 -7.72 -1.99 6.33
C VAL A 131 -6.88 -3.24 6.08
N MET A 132 -5.56 -3.07 5.97
CA MET A 132 -4.66 -4.13 5.57
C MET A 132 -3.66 -4.44 6.68
N GLU A 133 -3.46 -5.73 6.92
CA GLU A 133 -2.46 -6.26 7.84
C GLU A 133 -1.57 -7.28 7.13
N PHE A 134 -0.28 -7.26 7.43
CA PHE A 134 0.71 -8.09 6.74
C PHE A 134 1.35 -9.10 7.70
N LYS A 135 1.73 -10.25 7.16
CA LYS A 135 2.57 -11.25 7.84
C LYS A 135 3.73 -11.64 6.93
N LEU A 136 4.84 -12.02 7.55
CA LEU A 136 5.99 -12.61 6.87
C LEU A 136 6.25 -14.00 7.44
N ASP A 137 6.17 -15.01 6.58
CA ASP A 137 6.22 -16.44 6.96
C ASP A 137 5.18 -16.83 8.02
N GLY A 138 3.99 -16.22 7.98
CA GLY A 138 2.84 -16.54 8.83
C GLY A 138 1.67 -17.07 7.99
N SER A 139 0.47 -16.53 8.19
CA SER A 139 -0.69 -16.78 7.32
C SER A 139 -1.57 -15.55 7.09
N ALA A 140 -2.38 -15.58 6.03
CA ALA A 140 -3.34 -14.51 5.74
C ALA A 140 -4.50 -14.52 6.76
N GLU A 141 -4.82 -15.71 7.29
CA GLU A 141 -5.77 -15.94 8.36
C GLU A 141 -5.34 -15.25 9.66
N GLU A 142 -4.07 -15.38 10.05
CA GLU A 142 -3.52 -14.68 11.22
C GLU A 142 -3.59 -13.15 11.06
N ALA A 143 -3.30 -12.65 9.86
CA ALA A 143 -3.42 -11.22 9.55
C ALA A 143 -4.88 -10.75 9.68
N LEU A 144 -5.83 -11.48 9.10
CA LEU A 144 -7.25 -11.14 9.14
C LEU A 144 -7.82 -11.26 10.57
N GLN A 145 -7.40 -12.28 11.31
CA GLN A 145 -7.76 -12.47 12.71
C GLN A 145 -7.27 -11.29 13.57
N GLN A 146 -6.05 -10.81 13.33
CA GLN A 146 -5.53 -9.62 14.03
C GLN A 146 -6.39 -8.38 13.78
N ILE A 147 -6.83 -8.14 12.54
CA ILE A 147 -7.74 -7.03 12.20
C ILE A 147 -9.05 -7.14 13.00
N ASN A 148 -9.61 -8.34 13.06
CA ASN A 148 -10.87 -8.64 13.74
C ASN A 148 -10.74 -8.52 15.27
N ASP A 149 -9.75 -9.17 15.88
CA ASP A 149 -9.54 -9.17 17.33
C ASP A 149 -9.24 -7.76 17.87
N LYS A 150 -8.48 -6.97 17.12
CA LYS A 150 -8.14 -5.59 17.50
C LYS A 150 -9.20 -4.57 17.15
N GLN A 151 -10.26 -4.98 16.45
CA GLN A 151 -11.36 -4.13 15.99
C GLN A 151 -10.86 -2.95 15.15
N TYR A 152 -9.90 -3.20 14.26
CA TYR A 152 -9.26 -2.16 13.44
C TYR A 152 -10.21 -1.48 12.43
N ALA A 153 -11.37 -2.08 12.17
CA ALA A 153 -12.43 -1.46 11.37
C ALA A 153 -13.23 -0.37 12.14
N LEU A 154 -13.19 -0.38 13.49
CA LEU A 154 -14.01 0.50 14.34
C LEU A 154 -13.83 2.01 14.04
N PRO A 155 -12.62 2.54 13.78
CA PRO A 155 -12.44 3.96 13.44
C PRO A 155 -13.17 4.40 12.16
N PHE A 156 -13.60 3.45 11.33
CA PHE A 156 -14.28 3.69 10.06
C PHE A 156 -15.76 3.32 10.11
N ALA A 157 -16.32 2.99 11.28
CA ALA A 157 -17.71 2.51 11.42
C ALA A 157 -18.78 3.53 10.95
N SER A 158 -18.47 4.83 10.97
CA SER A 158 -19.35 5.89 10.46
C SER A 158 -18.95 6.39 9.07
N ASP A 159 -17.96 5.76 8.44
CA ASP A 159 -17.54 6.09 7.09
C ASP A 159 -18.57 5.53 6.09
N PRO A 160 -19.10 6.33 5.15
CA PRO A 160 -20.11 5.86 4.19
C PRO A 160 -19.53 4.95 3.10
N ARG A 161 -18.21 4.82 3.02
CA ARG A 161 -17.52 3.97 2.04
C ARG A 161 -17.60 2.50 2.46
N LYS A 162 -17.59 1.59 1.48
CA LYS A 162 -17.52 0.15 1.76
C LYS A 162 -16.12 -0.19 2.32
N LEU A 163 -16.07 -0.84 3.48
CA LEU A 163 -14.84 -1.27 4.10
C LEU A 163 -14.45 -2.67 3.61
N PHE A 164 -13.15 -2.91 3.46
CA PHE A 164 -12.56 -4.21 3.22
C PHE A 164 -11.45 -4.44 4.24
N LYS A 165 -11.47 -5.58 4.90
CA LYS A 165 -10.37 -6.09 5.72
C LYS A 165 -9.54 -7.01 4.85
N VAL A 166 -8.23 -6.78 4.80
CA VAL A 166 -7.33 -7.51 3.91
C VAL A 166 -6.17 -8.06 4.72
N GLY A 167 -6.12 -9.39 4.90
CA GLY A 167 -4.97 -10.07 5.46
C GLY A 167 -4.07 -10.57 4.33
N VAL A 168 -2.77 -10.29 4.39
CA VAL A 168 -1.82 -10.72 3.34
C VAL A 168 -0.62 -11.41 3.98
N ASN A 169 -0.26 -12.58 3.46
CA ASN A 169 0.95 -13.29 3.85
C ASN A 169 2.03 -13.17 2.77
N PHE A 170 3.21 -12.74 3.19
CA PHE A 170 4.43 -12.79 2.40
C PHE A 170 5.26 -13.99 2.80
N SER A 171 5.99 -14.56 1.86
CA SER A 171 6.95 -15.64 2.12
C SER A 171 8.36 -15.21 1.73
N LYS A 172 9.32 -15.53 2.60
CA LYS A 172 10.76 -15.35 2.31
C LYS A 172 11.24 -16.36 1.26
N GLU A 173 10.61 -17.54 1.20
CA GLU A 173 10.98 -18.60 0.26
C GLU A 173 10.56 -18.23 -1.16
N THR A 174 9.29 -17.86 -1.35
CA THR A 174 8.76 -17.45 -2.66
C THR A 174 9.05 -16.00 -3.00
N ARG A 175 9.57 -15.23 -2.03
CA ARG A 175 9.98 -13.81 -2.17
C ARG A 175 8.86 -12.92 -2.70
N GLY A 176 7.66 -13.12 -2.18
CA GLY A 176 6.50 -12.34 -2.57
C GLY A 176 5.29 -12.71 -1.75
N ILE A 177 4.11 -12.39 -2.30
CA ILE A 177 2.84 -12.72 -1.68
C ILE A 177 2.58 -14.21 -1.88
N GLU A 178 2.44 -14.95 -0.78
CA GLU A 178 2.06 -16.36 -0.80
C GLU A 178 0.53 -16.52 -0.84
N GLY A 179 -0.20 -15.64 -0.15
CA GLY A 179 -1.66 -15.67 -0.11
C GLY A 179 -2.29 -14.44 0.54
N TRP A 180 -3.59 -14.28 0.34
CA TRP A 180 -4.38 -13.21 0.95
C TRP A 180 -5.82 -13.65 1.21
N LEU A 181 -6.47 -12.97 2.16
CA LEU A 181 -7.89 -13.08 2.46
C LEU A 181 -8.52 -11.70 2.51
N ILE A 182 -9.77 -11.62 2.04
CA ILE A 182 -10.55 -10.39 2.01
C ILE A 182 -11.90 -10.67 2.68
N GLU A 183 -12.29 -9.81 3.62
CA GLU A 183 -13.59 -9.79 4.28
C GLU A 183 -14.22 -8.40 4.11
N ASP A 184 -15.52 -8.34 3.85
CA ASP A 184 -16.28 -7.09 3.67
C ASP A 184 -17.18 -6.70 4.84
#